data_AF-A0ABC8T3Q8-F1
#
_entry.id   AF-A0ABC8T3Q8-F1
#
_cell.length_a   1.000
_cell.length_b   1.000
_cell.length_c   1.000
_cell.angle_alpha   90.00
_cell.angle_beta   90.00
_cell.angle_gamma   90.00
#
_symmetry.space_group_name_H-M   'P 1'
#
loop_
_entity.id
_entity.type
_entity.pdbx_description
1 polymer ?
#
loop_
_entity_poly.entity_id
_entity_poly.type
_entity_poly.pdbx_seq_one_letter_code
_entity_poly.pdbx_strand_id
1 'polypeptide(L)'
;MVAHANLTGVYNNPTPFGSAFVVDDPLTVGPEPTSKVIGNAQGLYISSNKGEDLILVFYLDFGFTTGKFNGSSISIFSRDIAADPVAELAVVGGRGKFRMARGFALLKIVYWDTGSGNAVVECDVTVIHYAEQTKVEDGRLETSGDYAFM
;
A
#
# COMPACT_ATOMS: atom_id res chain seq x y z
N MET A 1 10.75 -5.61 22.79
CA MET A 1 10.66 -4.13 22.87
C MET A 1 9.17 -3.80 22.89
N VAL A 2 8.65 -3.31 24.02
CA VAL A 2 7.23 -2.90 24.12
C VAL A 2 7.21 -1.39 23.85
N ALA A 3 6.73 -1.00 22.67
CA ALA A 3 6.47 0.40 22.37
C ALA A 3 5.10 0.75 22.96
N HIS A 4 5.08 1.50 24.06
CA HIS A 4 3.84 2.08 24.57
C HIS A 4 3.59 3.37 23.79
N ALA A 5 2.54 3.42 22.97
CA ALA A 5 2.14 4.64 22.30
C ALA A 5 1.68 5.65 23.36
N ASN A 6 2.27 6.84 23.39
CA ASN A 6 1.80 7.92 24.26
C ASN A 6 0.54 8.53 23.63
N LEU A 7 -0.59 7.85 23.79
CA LEU A 7 -1.89 8.30 23.29
C LEU A 7 -2.25 9.60 24.02
N THR A 8 -2.23 10.73 23.30
CA THR A 8 -2.80 11.98 23.82
C THR A 8 -4.31 11.85 23.68
N GLY A 9 -4.95 11.23 24.66
CA GLY A 9 -6.38 10.97 24.70
C GLY A 9 -7.18 12.27 24.69
N VAL A 10 -7.56 12.72 23.51
CA VAL A 10 -8.67 13.66 23.35
C VAL A 10 -9.93 12.78 23.27
N TYR A 11 -10.73 12.80 24.33
CA TYR A 11 -12.05 12.15 24.35
C TYR A 11 -12.84 12.66 23.12
N ASN A 12 -13.17 11.76 22.18
CA ASN A 12 -13.91 11.96 20.92
C ASN A 12 -13.11 12.06 19.60
N ASN A 13 -11.81 11.76 19.55
CA ASN A 13 -11.13 11.48 18.27
C ASN A 13 -10.94 9.95 18.11
N PRO A 14 -11.48 9.30 17.06
CA PRO A 14 -11.29 7.85 16.84
C PRO A 14 -9.83 7.47 16.46
N THR A 15 -9.01 8.44 16.05
CA THR A 15 -7.62 8.24 15.61
C THR A 15 -6.69 9.32 16.18
N PRO A 16 -6.56 9.44 17.52
CA PRO A 16 -5.75 10.49 18.15
C PRO A 16 -4.26 10.36 17.79
N PHE A 17 -3.52 11.44 17.93
CA PHE A 17 -2.07 11.45 17.71
C PHE A 17 -1.37 10.29 18.41
N GLY A 18 -0.48 9.61 17.69
CA GLY A 18 0.27 8.46 18.19
C GLY A 18 -0.48 7.13 18.11
N SER A 19 -1.76 7.12 17.69
CA SER A 19 -2.46 5.87 17.37
C SER A 19 -1.75 5.12 16.28
N ALA A 20 -1.52 3.82 16.49
CA ALA A 20 -0.91 2.92 15.54
C ALA A 20 -1.85 1.76 15.26
N PHE A 21 -2.01 1.43 13.98
CA PHE A 21 -2.88 0.38 13.49
C PHE A 21 -2.06 -0.60 12.68
N VAL A 22 -2.28 -1.90 12.88
CA VAL A 22 -1.72 -2.97 12.05
C VAL A 22 -2.83 -3.49 11.16
N VAL A 23 -2.54 -3.63 9.88
CA VAL A 23 -3.53 -4.02 8.86
C VAL A 23 -3.14 -5.29 8.13
N ASP A 24 -4.16 -6.04 7.70
CA ASP A 24 -4.10 -7.17 6.79
C ASP A 24 -5.40 -7.19 5.97
N ASP A 25 -5.51 -6.22 5.06
CA ASP A 25 -6.74 -5.95 4.34
C ASP A 25 -6.73 -6.66 2.97
N PRO A 26 -7.85 -7.26 2.53
CA PRO A 26 -7.90 -7.92 1.22
C PRO A 26 -7.79 -6.92 0.08
N LEU A 27 -6.96 -7.23 -0.92
CA LEU A 27 -6.95 -6.53 -2.20
C LEU A 27 -7.89 -7.26 -3.16
N THR A 28 -8.89 -6.56 -3.69
CA THR A 28 -9.92 -7.10 -4.58
C THR A 28 -9.92 -6.40 -5.94
N VAL A 29 -10.49 -7.05 -6.97
CA VAL A 29 -10.61 -6.44 -8.32
C VAL A 29 -11.69 -5.36 -8.42
N GLY A 30 -12.53 -5.22 -7.40
CA GLY A 30 -13.67 -4.30 -7.38
C GLY A 30 -14.11 -4.04 -5.93
N PRO A 31 -14.94 -3.01 -5.71
CA PRO A 31 -15.29 -2.52 -4.37
C PRO A 31 -16.27 -3.43 -3.61
N GLU A 32 -16.93 -4.37 -4.28
CA GLU A 32 -17.92 -5.25 -3.67
C GLU A 32 -17.25 -6.29 -2.74
N PRO A 33 -17.83 -6.61 -1.58
CA PRO A 33 -17.29 -7.63 -0.68
C PRO A 33 -17.17 -9.04 -1.28
N THR A 34 -17.95 -9.33 -2.34
CA THR A 34 -17.92 -10.59 -3.08
C THR A 34 -16.90 -10.60 -4.23
N SER A 35 -16.20 -9.48 -4.43
CA SER A 35 -15.21 -9.34 -5.49
C SER A 35 -14.04 -10.30 -5.29
N LYS A 36 -13.42 -10.68 -6.41
CA LYS A 36 -12.29 -11.62 -6.40
C LYS A 36 -11.12 -11.00 -5.66
N VAL A 37 -10.65 -11.68 -4.62
CA VAL A 37 -9.40 -11.36 -3.91
C VAL A 37 -8.20 -11.70 -4.79
N ILE A 38 -7.27 -10.77 -4.91
CA ILE A 38 -6.04 -10.87 -5.70
C ILE A 38 -4.76 -10.77 -4.86
N GLY A 39 -4.90 -10.48 -3.57
CA GLY A 39 -3.79 -10.21 -2.67
C GLY A 39 -4.26 -9.63 -1.35
N ASN A 40 -3.32 -9.02 -0.63
CA ASN A 40 -3.58 -8.32 0.62
C ASN A 40 -2.62 -7.12 0.80
N ALA A 41 -3.10 -6.11 1.51
CA ALA A 41 -2.32 -4.99 1.99
C ALA A 41 -1.98 -5.23 3.47
N GLN A 42 -0.72 -5.56 3.74
CA GLN A 42 -0.22 -5.79 5.08
C GLN A 42 0.72 -4.69 5.53
N GLY A 43 0.60 -4.24 6.77
CA GLY A 43 1.52 -3.25 7.30
C GLY A 43 0.94 -2.49 8.48
N LEU A 44 1.21 -1.19 8.53
CA LEU A 44 0.75 -0.32 9.60
C LEU A 44 0.52 1.12 9.11
N TYR A 45 -0.34 1.83 9.82
CA TYR A 45 -0.42 3.28 9.71
C TYR A 45 -0.50 3.96 11.08
N ILE A 46 -0.01 5.20 11.14
CA ILE A 46 0.12 5.97 12.38
C ILE A 46 -0.52 7.35 12.20
N SER A 47 -1.38 7.73 13.15
CA SER A 47 -1.86 9.12 13.26
C SER A 47 -0.72 10.03 13.75
N SER A 48 -0.28 10.93 12.87
CA SER A 48 0.99 11.65 13.01
C SER A 48 0.84 13.15 13.23
N ASN A 49 -0.39 13.68 13.22
CA ASN A 49 -0.67 15.08 13.48
C ASN A 49 -1.23 15.31 14.88
N LYS A 50 -0.77 16.37 15.55
CA LYS A 50 -1.33 16.85 16.83
C LYS A 50 -2.42 17.92 16.63
N GLY A 51 -2.56 18.45 15.42
CA GLY A 51 -3.63 19.39 15.05
C GLY A 51 -4.97 18.69 14.80
N GLU A 52 -5.89 19.42 14.19
CA GLU A 52 -7.25 18.94 13.91
C GLU A 52 -7.32 17.99 12.70
N ASP A 53 -6.42 18.16 11.72
CA ASP A 53 -6.40 17.32 10.52
C ASP A 53 -5.94 15.89 10.80
N LEU A 54 -6.63 14.92 10.21
CA LEU A 54 -6.21 13.52 10.23
C LEU A 54 -5.08 13.29 9.22
N ILE A 55 -3.84 13.21 9.73
CA ILE A 55 -2.66 12.90 8.90
C ILE A 55 -2.12 11.53 9.28
N LEU A 56 -2.12 10.61 8.32
CA LEU A 56 -1.64 9.25 8.49
C LEU A 56 -0.28 9.07 7.82
N VAL A 57 0.60 8.32 8.48
CA VAL A 57 1.83 7.80 7.87
C VAL A 57 1.63 6.32 7.63
N PHE A 58 1.71 5.90 6.38
CA PHE A 58 1.49 4.54 5.93
C PHE A 58 2.83 3.83 5.70
N TYR A 59 2.92 2.59 6.17
CA TYR A 59 3.82 1.57 5.65
C TYR A 59 2.95 0.38 5.23
N LEU A 60 2.85 0.10 3.93
CA LEU A 60 2.01 -0.98 3.41
C LEU A 60 2.77 -1.82 2.38
N ASP A 61 2.72 -3.14 2.52
CA ASP A 61 3.12 -4.12 1.50
C ASP A 61 1.86 -4.62 0.79
N PHE A 62 1.72 -4.30 -0.49
CA PHE A 62 0.63 -4.82 -1.32
C PHE A 62 1.11 -6.10 -1.97
N GLY A 63 0.83 -7.23 -1.31
CA GLY A 63 1.22 -8.57 -1.73
C GLY A 63 0.21 -9.16 -2.69
N PHE A 64 0.65 -9.54 -3.89
CA PHE A 64 -0.20 -10.19 -4.89
C PHE A 64 -0.09 -11.71 -4.78
N THR A 65 -1.23 -12.39 -4.72
CA THR A 65 -1.32 -13.87 -4.57
C THR A 65 -1.90 -14.56 -5.81
N THR A 66 -2.28 -13.78 -6.82
CA THR A 66 -2.83 -14.30 -8.08
C THR A 66 -2.33 -13.50 -9.29
N GLY A 67 -2.60 -14.00 -10.51
CA GLY A 67 -2.31 -13.28 -11.74
C GLY A 67 -0.82 -13.17 -12.07
N LYS A 68 -0.48 -12.23 -12.98
CA LYS A 68 0.88 -12.07 -13.52
C LYS A 68 1.94 -11.72 -12.47
N PHE A 69 1.51 -11.14 -11.34
CA PHE A 69 2.38 -10.68 -10.25
C PHE A 69 2.32 -11.57 -9.01
N ASN A 70 1.74 -12.78 -9.10
CA ASN A 70 1.70 -13.72 -8.00
C ASN A 70 3.08 -13.90 -7.32
N GLY A 71 3.11 -13.77 -6.00
CA GLY A 71 4.32 -13.87 -5.17
C GLY A 71 5.16 -12.59 -5.10
N SER A 72 4.77 -11.53 -5.82
CA SER A 72 5.42 -10.22 -5.82
C SER A 72 4.67 -9.23 -4.93
N SER A 73 5.32 -8.14 -4.55
CA SER A 73 4.66 -7.04 -3.83
C SER A 73 5.27 -5.70 -4.18
N ILE A 74 4.51 -4.64 -3.94
CA ILE A 74 4.99 -3.25 -3.92
C ILE A 74 4.92 -2.73 -2.49
N SER A 75 5.88 -1.89 -2.12
CA SER A 75 5.97 -1.30 -0.79
C SER A 75 5.68 0.19 -0.87
N ILE A 76 4.74 0.65 -0.06
CA ILE A 76 4.34 2.04 0.08
C ILE A 76 4.89 2.56 1.41
N PHE A 77 5.51 3.74 1.37
CA PHE A 77 5.85 4.47 2.57
C PHE A 77 5.68 5.97 2.34
N SER A 78 4.60 6.53 2.88
CA SER A 78 4.25 7.93 2.65
C SER A 78 3.39 8.49 3.78
N ARG A 79 3.43 9.81 3.92
CA ARG A 79 2.53 10.58 4.77
C ARG A 79 1.45 11.17 3.87
N ASP A 80 0.21 11.16 4.33
CA ASP A 80 -0.86 11.83 3.63
C ASP A 80 -1.97 12.36 4.55
N ILE A 81 -2.72 13.35 4.05
CA ILE A 81 -3.88 13.94 4.69
C ILE A 81 -5.11 13.09 4.31
N ALA A 82 -5.59 12.28 5.25
CA ALA A 82 -6.68 11.33 4.99
C ALA A 82 -8.03 12.00 4.67
N ALA A 83 -8.14 13.33 4.82
CA ALA A 83 -9.33 14.11 4.48
C ALA A 83 -9.40 14.50 2.99
N ASP A 84 -8.31 14.34 2.23
CA ASP A 84 -8.32 14.67 0.81
C ASP A 84 -9.08 13.60 0.00
N PRO A 85 -9.82 13.98 -1.06
CA PRO A 85 -10.60 13.03 -1.86
C PRO A 85 -9.74 11.95 -2.53
N VAL A 86 -8.48 12.28 -2.82
CA VAL A 86 -7.50 11.40 -3.43
C VAL A 86 -6.14 11.66 -2.77
N ALA A 87 -5.60 10.59 -2.18
CA ALA A 87 -4.35 10.53 -1.45
C ALA A 87 -3.21 10.03 -2.36
N GLU A 88 -2.11 10.79 -2.52
CA GLU A 88 -0.93 10.31 -3.25
C GLU A 88 0.13 9.72 -2.30
N LEU A 89 0.43 8.43 -2.46
CA LEU A 89 1.43 7.73 -1.65
C LEU A 89 2.60 7.24 -2.51
N ALA A 90 3.82 7.48 -2.05
CA ALA A 90 5.03 7.02 -2.74
C ALA A 90 5.18 5.48 -2.69
N VAL A 91 5.39 4.87 -3.85
CA VAL A 91 5.90 3.50 -3.96
C VAL A 91 7.42 3.55 -3.82
N VAL A 92 7.91 3.05 -2.71
CA VAL A 92 9.33 3.12 -2.30
C VAL A 92 10.11 1.85 -2.60
N GLY A 93 9.47 0.81 -3.12
CA GLY A 93 10.13 -0.45 -3.44
C GLY A 93 9.16 -1.55 -3.83
N GLY A 94 9.70 -2.77 -3.94
CA GLY A 94 8.94 -3.98 -4.19
C GLY A 94 9.82 -5.22 -4.21
N ARG A 95 9.19 -6.40 -4.14
CA ARG A 95 9.84 -7.71 -4.21
C ARG A 95 9.29 -8.54 -5.37
N GLY A 96 10.00 -9.61 -5.71
CA GLY A 96 9.65 -10.45 -6.86
C GLY A 96 9.79 -9.64 -8.16
N LYS A 97 8.73 -9.61 -8.96
CA LYS A 97 8.70 -8.90 -10.25
C LYS A 97 8.78 -7.38 -10.12
N PHE A 98 8.49 -6.84 -8.94
CA PHE A 98 8.62 -5.41 -8.64
C PHE A 98 9.95 -5.04 -7.98
N ARG A 99 11.00 -5.85 -8.17
CA ARG A 99 12.33 -5.54 -7.65
C ARG A 99 12.79 -4.16 -8.17
N MET A 100 13.28 -3.33 -7.26
CA MET A 100 13.67 -1.92 -7.52
C MET A 100 12.52 -1.01 -7.98
N ALA A 101 11.26 -1.38 -7.72
CA ALA A 101 10.11 -0.56 -8.08
C ALA A 101 10.17 0.85 -7.49
N ARG A 102 9.70 1.82 -8.27
CA ARG A 102 9.46 3.22 -7.88
C ARG A 102 8.20 3.73 -8.55
N GLY A 103 7.49 4.65 -7.92
CA GLY A 103 6.28 5.24 -8.48
C GLY A 103 5.38 5.83 -7.41
N PHE A 104 4.08 5.82 -7.66
CA PHE A 104 3.08 6.37 -6.74
C PHE A 104 1.79 5.54 -6.81
N ALA A 105 1.00 5.64 -5.74
CA ALA A 105 -0.34 5.10 -5.63
C ALA A 105 -1.31 6.25 -5.31
N LEU A 106 -2.44 6.31 -6.01
CA LEU A 106 -3.54 7.20 -5.71
C LEU A 106 -4.62 6.41 -4.97
N LEU A 107 -4.91 6.79 -3.73
CA LEU A 107 -5.92 6.14 -2.90
C LEU A 107 -7.15 7.04 -2.83
N LYS A 108 -8.30 6.49 -3.22
CA LYS A 108 -9.58 7.20 -3.21
C LYS A 108 -10.57 6.45 -2.34
N ILE A 109 -11.10 7.12 -1.34
CA ILE A 109 -12.10 6.54 -0.44
C ILE A 109 -13.42 6.43 -1.21
N VAL A 110 -13.90 5.21 -1.42
CA VAL A 110 -15.18 4.91 -2.10
C VAL A 110 -16.30 4.72 -1.08
N TYR A 111 -15.96 4.16 0.08
CA TYR A 111 -16.85 3.97 1.20
C TYR A 111 -16.10 4.21 2.51
N TRP A 112 -16.75 4.86 3.45
CA TRP A 112 -16.21 5.09 4.79
C TRP A 112 -17.34 5.10 5.81
N ASP A 113 -17.31 4.15 6.74
CA ASP A 113 -18.21 4.12 7.89
C ASP A 113 -17.45 4.58 9.14
N THR A 114 -17.72 5.81 9.58
CA THR A 114 -17.11 6.40 10.78
C THR A 114 -17.48 5.67 12.07
N GLY A 115 -18.59 4.91 12.09
CA GLY A 115 -19.03 4.18 13.27
C GLY A 115 -18.23 2.91 13.52
N SER A 116 -17.97 2.13 12.45
CA SER A 116 -17.16 0.90 12.53
C SER A 116 -15.67 1.11 12.24
N GLY A 117 -15.31 2.20 11.57
CA GLY A 117 -13.96 2.44 11.05
C GLY A 117 -13.68 1.69 9.73
N ASN A 118 -14.69 1.04 9.14
CA ASN A 118 -14.52 0.29 7.89
C ASN A 118 -14.45 1.23 6.69
N ALA A 119 -13.54 0.92 5.78
CA ALA A 119 -13.31 1.68 4.56
C ALA A 119 -13.20 0.76 3.35
N VAL A 120 -13.66 1.23 2.19
CA VAL A 120 -13.28 0.69 0.89
C VAL A 120 -12.49 1.77 0.16
N VAL A 121 -11.26 1.44 -0.20
CA VAL A 121 -10.32 2.37 -0.85
C VAL A 121 -9.98 1.82 -2.23
N GLU A 122 -10.32 2.59 -3.25
CA GLU A 122 -9.86 2.36 -4.62
C GLU A 122 -8.39 2.79 -4.71
N CYS A 123 -7.56 1.95 -5.34
CA CYS A 123 -6.13 2.19 -5.42
C CYS A 123 -5.63 2.09 -6.87
N ASP A 124 -5.22 3.24 -7.41
CA ASP A 124 -4.59 3.34 -8.73
C ASP A 124 -3.08 3.45 -8.56
N VAL A 125 -2.35 2.39 -8.94
CA VAL A 125 -0.89 2.34 -8.75
C VAL A 125 -0.15 2.45 -10.07
N THR A 126 0.73 3.43 -10.17
CA THR A 126 1.71 3.56 -11.26
C THR A 126 3.08 3.15 -10.76
N VAL A 127 3.66 2.12 -11.37
CA VAL A 127 4.97 1.58 -10.97
C VAL A 127 5.90 1.43 -12.16
N ILE A 128 7.10 1.99 -12.03
CA ILE A 128 8.25 1.70 -12.88
C ILE A 128 9.03 0.57 -12.23
N HIS A 129 9.19 -0.54 -12.94
CA HIS A 129 10.02 -1.67 -12.51
C HIS A 129 10.79 -2.24 -13.69
N TYR A 130 11.86 -2.97 -13.41
CA TYR A 130 12.64 -3.64 -14.45
C TYR A 130 11.94 -4.93 -14.89
N ALA A 131 12.11 -5.28 -16.16
CA ALA A 131 11.86 -6.64 -16.63
C ALA A 131 12.82 -7.61 -15.93
N GLU A 132 12.46 -8.89 -15.92
CA GLU A 132 13.14 -9.98 -15.21
C GLU A 132 14.68 -9.86 -15.29
N GLN A 133 15.34 -9.79 -14.13
CA GLN A 133 16.79 -9.65 -14.09
C GLN A 133 17.45 -11.00 -14.33
N THR A 134 18.10 -11.17 -15.48
CA THR A 134 18.94 -12.33 -15.76
C THR A 134 20.13 -12.30 -14.79
N LYS A 135 20.32 -13.38 -14.03
CA LYS A 135 21.57 -13.58 -13.31
C LYS A 135 22.68 -13.70 -14.35
N VAL A 136 23.66 -12.80 -14.29
CA VAL A 136 24.92 -13.02 -15.00
C VAL A 136 25.73 -14.02 -14.17
N GLU A 137 25.60 -15.30 -14.49
CA GLU A 137 26.58 -16.30 -14.11
C GLU A 137 27.58 -16.41 -15.29
N ASP A 138 28.84 -16.13 -15.03
CA ASP A 138 29.96 -16.34 -15.98
C ASP A 138 29.94 -15.50 -17.30
N GLY A 139 29.48 -14.24 -17.23
CA GLY A 139 29.72 -13.26 -18.29
C GLY A 139 28.96 -13.46 -19.61
N ARG A 140 27.96 -14.35 -19.65
CA ARG A 140 27.07 -14.52 -20.81
C ARG A 140 25.66 -14.02 -20.50
N LEU A 141 25.23 -13.03 -21.28
CA LEU A 141 23.85 -12.56 -21.31
C LEU A 141 23.05 -13.50 -22.23
N GLU A 142 22.13 -14.29 -21.66
CA GLU A 142 21.10 -14.96 -22.44
C GLU A 142 19.83 -14.09 -22.44
N THR A 143 19.44 -13.60 -23.62
CA THR A 143 18.25 -12.79 -23.81
C THR A 143 17.08 -13.68 -24.23
N SER A 144 16.10 -13.93 -23.35
CA SER A 144 14.76 -14.28 -23.79
C SER A 144 13.94 -12.98 -23.88
N GLY A 145 14.04 -12.34 -25.05
CA GLY A 145 13.24 -11.16 -25.33
C GLY A 145 11.79 -11.54 -25.59
N ASP A 146 10.87 -10.89 -24.87
CA ASP A 146 9.49 -10.70 -25.32
C ASP A 146 9.13 -9.23 -25.10
N TYR A 147 9.40 -8.42 -26.13
CA TYR A 147 8.76 -7.12 -26.28
C TYR A 147 7.34 -7.38 -26.77
N ALA A 148 6.35 -7.18 -25.92
CA ALA A 148 4.96 -7.05 -26.33
C ALA A 148 4.45 -5.66 -25.93
N PHE A 149 4.29 -4.79 -26.93
CA PHE A 149 3.46 -3.60 -26.83
C PHE A 149 1.99 -4.04 -26.75
N MET A 150 1.26 -3.51 -25.78
CA MET A 150 -0.17 -3.20 -25.89
C MET A 150 -0.40 -1.82 -25.29
#